data_AF-A0A376UGK0-F1
#
_entry.id   AF-A0A376UGK0-F1
#
_cell.length_a   1.000
_cell.length_b   1.000
_cell.length_c   1.000
_cell.angle_alpha   90.00
_cell.angle_beta   90.00
_cell.angle_gamma   90.00
#
_symmetry.space_group_name_H-M   'P 1'
#
loop_
_entity.id
_entity.type
_entity.pdbx_description
1 polymer ?
#
loop_
_entity_poly.entity_id
_entity_poly.type
_entity_poly.pdbx_seq_one_letter_code
_entity_poly.pdbx_strand_id
1 'polypeptide(L)'
;MSTPSLYEMLTFSFSGELPLEQVSERDQLILSVMDNMQRIINCRAGTLAHLPDYGLPDLSLIHQGMVAGIHGLMRQIEETLLRYEPRLSQIQVELLPSPVRGILIT
;
A
#
# COMPACT_ATOMS: atom_id res chain seq x y z
N MET A 1 -12.57 19.96 0.86
CA MET A 1 -12.26 19.70 -0.56
C MET A 1 -11.48 18.40 -0.62
N SER A 2 -11.99 17.41 -1.36
CA SER A 2 -11.35 16.12 -1.56
C SER A 2 -10.35 16.27 -2.70
N THR A 3 -9.10 16.59 -2.39
CA THR A 3 -8.07 16.85 -3.39
C THR A 3 -7.11 15.65 -3.50
N PRO A 4 -6.62 15.34 -4.71
CA PRO A 4 -5.55 14.36 -4.88
C PRO A 4 -4.25 14.85 -4.22
N SER A 5 -3.30 13.94 -4.03
CA SER A 5 -2.04 14.26 -3.37
C SER A 5 -1.16 15.14 -4.26
N LEU A 6 -0.11 15.74 -3.67
CA LEU A 6 0.89 16.50 -4.42
C LEU A 6 1.52 15.69 -5.55
N TYR A 7 1.64 14.37 -5.38
CA TYR A 7 2.18 13.49 -6.41
C TYR A 7 1.37 13.60 -7.70
N GLU A 8 0.06 13.34 -7.62
CA GLU A 8 -0.83 13.37 -8.78
C GLU A 8 -1.01 14.79 -9.35
N MET A 9 -0.94 15.82 -8.49
CA MET A 9 -0.96 17.22 -8.96
C MET A 9 0.29 17.58 -9.77
N LEU A 10 1.44 17.00 -9.47
CA LEU A 10 2.69 17.24 -10.20
C LEU A 10 2.80 16.38 -11.46
N THR A 11 2.28 15.15 -11.44
CA THR A 11 2.32 14.23 -12.58
C THR A 11 1.16 14.44 -13.56
N PHE A 12 0.09 15.12 -13.13
CA PHE A 12 -1.17 15.23 -13.88
C PHE A 12 -1.82 13.88 -14.23
N SER A 13 -1.42 12.80 -13.56
CA SER A 13 -1.96 11.45 -13.75
C SER A 13 -1.93 10.61 -12.47
N PHE A 14 -2.88 9.67 -12.37
CA PHE A 14 -2.85 8.53 -11.44
C PHE A 14 -2.00 7.38 -12.00
N SER A 15 -1.81 6.32 -11.22
CA SER A 15 -1.15 5.09 -11.68
C SER A 15 -1.74 4.59 -13.01
N GLY A 16 -0.86 4.15 -13.91
CA GLY A 16 -1.27 3.69 -15.25
C GLY A 16 -1.58 4.82 -16.23
N GLU A 17 -1.10 6.04 -15.97
CA GLU A 17 -1.26 7.22 -16.84
C GLU A 17 -2.71 7.67 -17.02
N LEU A 18 -3.58 7.41 -16.03
CA LEU A 18 -4.97 7.88 -16.03
C LEU A 18 -5.01 9.39 -15.70
N PRO A 19 -5.43 10.28 -16.62
CA PRO A 19 -5.40 11.73 -16.38
C PRO A 19 -6.41 12.17 -15.32
N LEU A 20 -6.06 13.18 -14.51
CA LEU A 20 -6.94 13.69 -13.45
C LEU A 20 -8.31 14.12 -13.97
N GLU A 21 -8.34 14.79 -15.12
CA GLU A 21 -9.53 15.36 -15.74
C GLU A 21 -10.58 14.31 -16.14
N GLN A 22 -10.17 13.04 -16.30
CA GLN A 22 -11.06 11.94 -16.67
C GLN A 22 -11.73 11.29 -15.45
N VAL A 23 -11.35 11.69 -14.24
CA VAL A 23 -11.79 11.09 -12.98
C VAL A 23 -12.64 12.11 -12.22
N SER A 24 -13.78 11.66 -11.69
CA SER A 24 -14.64 12.51 -10.86
C SER A 24 -13.90 12.95 -9.58
N GLU A 25 -14.15 14.15 -9.06
CA GLU A 25 -13.48 14.64 -7.84
C GLU A 25 -13.57 13.66 -6.66
N ARG A 26 -14.71 12.96 -6.54
CA ARG A 26 -14.92 11.93 -5.51
C ARG A 26 -13.95 10.77 -5.70
N ASP A 27 -13.81 10.29 -6.92
CA ASP A 27 -12.96 9.14 -7.24
C ASP A 27 -11.48 9.51 -7.23
N GLN A 28 -11.13 10.77 -7.53
CA GLN A 28 -9.75 11.26 -7.46
C GLN A 28 -9.14 11.09 -6.07
N LEU A 29 -9.92 11.36 -5.02
CA LEU A 29 -9.46 11.12 -3.64
C LEU A 29 -9.17 9.64 -3.40
N ILE A 30 -10.08 8.76 -3.81
CA ILE A 30 -9.97 7.31 -3.61
C ILE A 30 -8.74 6.78 -4.35
N LEU A 31 -8.59 7.13 -5.64
CA LEU A 31 -7.44 6.70 -6.45
C LEU A 31 -6.12 7.24 -5.90
N SER A 32 -6.09 8.51 -5.47
CA SER A 32 -4.89 9.09 -4.86
C SER A 32 -4.45 8.36 -3.59
N VAL A 33 -5.40 7.99 -2.72
CA VAL A 33 -5.12 7.19 -1.52
C VAL A 33 -4.63 5.80 -1.91
N MET A 34 -5.31 5.13 -2.85
CA MET A 34 -4.91 3.80 -3.32
C MET A 34 -3.51 3.78 -3.96
N ASP A 35 -3.18 4.79 -4.76
CA ASP A 35 -1.87 4.94 -5.39
C ASP A 35 -0.79 5.18 -4.34
N ASN A 36 -1.07 6.02 -3.34
CA ASN A 36 -0.13 6.25 -2.25
C ASN A 36 0.10 4.97 -1.43
N MET A 37 -0.96 4.24 -1.08
CA MET A 37 -0.86 2.94 -0.41
C MET A 37 0.01 1.96 -1.21
N GLN A 38 -0.19 1.87 -2.53
CA GLN A 38 0.64 1.03 -3.40
C GLN A 38 2.11 1.47 -3.37
N ARG A 39 2.40 2.78 -3.44
CA ARG A 39 3.77 3.31 -3.35
C ARG A 39 4.44 2.96 -2.02
N ILE A 40 3.70 3.05 -0.90
CA ILE A 40 4.19 2.70 0.43
C ILE A 40 4.47 1.19 0.50
N ILE A 41 3.49 0.36 0.15
CA ILE A 41 3.57 -1.12 0.25
C ILE A 41 4.68 -1.68 -0.63
N ASN A 42 4.88 -1.13 -1.83
CA ASN A 42 5.92 -1.58 -2.77
C ASN A 42 7.32 -1.03 -2.44
N CYS A 43 7.43 -0.09 -1.50
CA CYS A 43 8.73 0.40 -1.05
C CYS A 43 9.26 -0.46 0.09
N ARG A 44 10.56 -0.77 0.06
CA ARG A 44 11.25 -1.42 1.18
C ARG A 44 11.82 -0.37 2.13
N ALA A 45 11.53 -0.52 3.43
CA ALA A 45 12.14 0.29 4.49
C ALA A 45 13.67 0.31 4.37
N GLY A 46 14.27 1.48 4.60
CA GLY A 46 15.71 1.72 4.45
C GLY A 46 16.16 2.07 3.03
N THR A 47 15.28 2.05 2.02
CA THR A 47 15.65 2.41 0.63
C THR A 47 15.81 3.92 0.46
N LEU A 48 14.98 4.73 1.14
CA LEU A 48 15.07 6.18 1.12
C LEU A 48 15.99 6.67 2.24
N ALA A 49 17.16 7.20 1.88
CA ALA A 49 18.16 7.62 2.87
C ALA A 49 17.66 8.70 3.85
N HIS A 50 16.78 9.59 3.39
CA HIS A 50 16.20 10.66 4.21
C HIS A 50 14.94 10.23 4.98
N LEU A 51 14.43 9.02 4.73
CA LEU A 51 13.23 8.49 5.34
C LEU A 51 13.34 6.97 5.53
N PRO A 52 14.21 6.52 6.45
CA PRO A 52 14.59 5.12 6.58
C PRO A 52 13.45 4.20 7.03
N ASP A 53 12.41 4.73 7.66
CA ASP A 53 11.23 4.00 8.10
C ASP A 53 10.07 4.01 7.08
N TYR A 54 10.27 4.56 5.88
CA TYR A 54 9.26 4.54 4.81
C TYR A 54 9.26 3.23 4.02
N GLY A 55 8.08 2.64 3.92
CA GLY A 55 7.84 1.36 3.25
C GLY A 55 7.78 0.20 4.23
N LEU A 56 7.58 -1.00 3.70
CA LEU A 56 7.47 -2.21 4.51
C LEU A 56 8.86 -2.80 4.81
N PRO A 57 9.05 -3.41 5.99
CA PRO A 57 10.29 -4.13 6.29
C PRO A 57 10.43 -5.35 5.38
N ASP A 58 11.66 -5.85 5.28
CA ASP A 58 11.95 -7.00 4.43
C ASP A 58 11.13 -8.23 4.85
N LEU A 59 10.18 -8.59 3.99
CA LEU A 59 9.25 -9.69 4.24
C LEU A 59 9.93 -11.06 4.28
N SER A 60 11.17 -11.18 3.78
CA SER A 60 11.96 -12.42 3.88
C SER A 60 12.36 -12.75 5.33
N LEU A 61 12.35 -11.77 6.23
CA LEU A 61 12.63 -11.95 7.66
C LEU A 61 11.45 -12.55 8.42
N ILE A 62 10.25 -12.53 7.82
CA ILE A 62 9.07 -13.16 8.38
C ILE A 62 9.17 -14.65 8.10
N HIS A 63 9.41 -15.43 9.16
CA HIS A 63 9.44 -16.88 9.07
C HIS A 63 8.06 -17.38 8.62
N GLN A 64 7.99 -17.77 7.35
CA GLN A 64 6.77 -18.27 6.71
C GLN A 64 6.20 -19.44 7.53
N GLY A 65 4.96 -19.31 7.98
CA GLY A 65 4.26 -20.36 8.74
C GLY A 65 4.17 -20.14 10.26
N MET A 66 4.89 -19.15 10.82
CA MET A 66 4.68 -18.77 12.23
C MET A 66 3.55 -17.75 12.34
N VAL A 67 2.48 -18.11 13.05
CA VAL A 67 1.32 -17.23 13.33
C VAL A 67 1.74 -15.87 13.91
N ALA A 68 2.74 -15.86 14.80
CA ALA A 68 3.29 -14.63 15.37
C ALA A 68 3.94 -13.70 14.31
N GLY A 69 4.60 -14.26 13.30
CA GLY A 69 5.20 -13.49 12.21
C GLY A 69 4.15 -12.84 11.31
N ILE A 70 3.05 -13.55 11.04
CA ILE A 70 1.93 -13.04 10.24
C ILE A 70 1.24 -11.87 10.98
N HIS A 71 0.90 -12.03 12.25
CA HIS A 71 0.30 -10.94 13.02
C HIS A 71 1.24 -9.73 13.16
N GLY A 72 2.54 -9.97 13.29
CA GLY A 72 3.55 -8.91 13.29
C GLY A 72 3.56 -8.12 11.98
N LEU A 73 3.52 -8.81 10.83
CA LEU A 73 3.43 -8.17 9.52
C LEU A 73 2.16 -7.33 9.38
N MET A 74 1.01 -7.89 9.74
CA MET A 74 -0.27 -7.20 9.65
C MET A 74 -0.24 -5.88 10.42
N ARG A 75 0.26 -5.92 11.66
CA ARG A 75 0.45 -4.71 12.49
C ARG A 75 1.39 -3.71 11.84
N GLN A 76 2.51 -4.16 11.29
CA GLN A 76 3.47 -3.26 10.63
C GLN A 76 2.88 -2.58 9.39
N ILE A 77 2.07 -3.30 8.61
CA ILE A 77 1.36 -2.71 7.46
C ILE A 77 0.40 -1.63 7.95
N GLU A 78 -0.41 -1.91 8.98
CA GLU A 78 -1.35 -0.95 9.57
C GLU A 78 -0.62 0.31 10.07
N GLU A 79 0.42 0.15 10.87
CA GLU A 79 1.20 1.25 11.44
C GLU A 79 1.87 2.10 10.34
N THR A 80 2.43 1.46 9.32
CA THR A 80 3.11 2.16 8.21
C THR A 80 2.10 2.95 7.37
N LEU A 81 0.97 2.34 7.02
CA LEU A 81 -0.06 3.00 6.22
C LEU A 81 -0.71 4.15 6.99
N LEU A 82 -1.02 3.99 8.28
CA LEU A 82 -1.55 5.08 9.10
C LEU A 82 -0.54 6.24 9.27
N ARG A 83 0.76 5.94 9.30
CA ARG A 83 1.82 6.97 9.38
C ARG A 83 1.96 7.76 8.08
N TYR A 84 1.92 7.09 6.92
CA TYR A 84 2.27 7.67 5.63
C TYR A 84 1.09 8.01 4.71
N GLU A 85 -0.12 7.61 5.10
CA GLU A 85 -1.37 8.00 4.45
C GLU A 85 -2.39 8.46 5.51
N PRO A 86 -2.27 9.70 6.02
CA PRO A 86 -3.09 10.20 7.13
C PRO A 86 -4.57 10.42 6.76
N ARG A 87 -4.93 10.29 5.46
CA ARG A 87 -6.34 10.31 5.03
C ARG A 87 -7.06 9.02 5.41
N LEU A 88 -6.33 7.94 5.72
CA LEU A 88 -6.89 6.72 6.31
C LEU A 88 -7.12 6.93 7.81
N SER A 89 -8.37 6.70 8.25
CA SER A 89 -8.76 6.85 9.65
C SER A 89 -8.68 5.54 10.44
N GLN A 90 -8.94 4.42 9.78
CA GLN A 90 -8.89 3.09 10.36
C GLN A 90 -8.48 2.09 9.27
N ILE A 91 -7.62 1.15 9.64
CA ILE A 91 -7.16 0.08 8.75
C ILE A 91 -7.36 -1.24 9.49
N GLN A 92 -7.85 -2.24 8.75
CA GLN A 92 -7.92 -3.63 9.18
C GLN A 92 -7.25 -4.45 8.11
N VAL A 93 -6.16 -5.13 8.46
CA VAL A 93 -5.50 -6.09 7.57
C VAL A 93 -6.01 -7.48 7.90
N GLU A 94 -6.31 -8.29 6.89
CA GLU A 94 -6.75 -9.67 7.04
C GLU A 94 -5.93 -10.60 6.16
N LEU A 95 -5.54 -11.76 6.71
CA LEU A 95 -4.92 -12.82 5.92
C LEU A 95 -6.02 -13.59 5.18
N LEU A 96 -6.04 -13.48 3.86
CA LEU A 96 -6.91 -14.30 3.03
C LEU A 96 -6.30 -15.70 2.85
N PRO A 97 -7.09 -16.78 2.92
CA PRO A 97 -6.61 -18.12 2.62
C PRO A 97 -6.10 -18.16 1.16
N SER A 98 -4.89 -18.68 0.96
CA SER A 98 -4.33 -18.78 -0.39
C SER A 98 -5.23 -19.66 -1.25
N PRO A 99 -5.64 -19.23 -2.46
CA PRO A 99 -6.23 -20.15 -3.42
C PRO A 99 -5.16 -21.19 -3.73
N VAL A 100 -5.41 -22.44 -3.34
CA VAL A 100 -4.54 -23.56 -3.72
C VAL A 100 -4.58 -23.63 -5.25
N ARG A 101 -3.54 -23.12 -5.93
CA ARG A 101 -3.32 -23.44 -7.34
C ARG A 101 -2.87 -24.90 -7.39
N GLY A 102 -3.84 -25.81 -7.40
CA GLY A 102 -3.59 -27.20 -7.76
C GLY A 102 -3.03 -27.21 -9.17
N ILE A 103 -1.77 -27.62 -9.33
CA ILE A 103 -1.23 -27.97 -10.64
C ILE A 103 -2.00 -29.20 -11.07
N LEU A 104 -2.96 -29.03 -11.99
CA LEU A 104 -3.52 -30.16 -12.72
C LEU A 104 -2.43 -30.62 -13.68
N ILE A 105 -1.70 -31.66 -13.30
CA ILE A 105 -0.92 -32.46 -14.25
C ILE A 105 -1.96 -33.28 -15.02
N THR A 106 -2.17 -32.94 -16.29
CA THR A 106 -2.86 -33.77 -17.28
C THR A 106 -1.84 -34.32 -18.26
#